data_AF-A0A7V5GSM5-F1
#
_entry.id   AF-A0A7V5GSM5-F1
#
_cell.length_a   1.000
_cell.length_b   1.000
_cell.length_c   1.000
_cell.angle_alpha   90.00
_cell.angle_beta   90.00
_cell.angle_gamma   90.00
#
_symmetry.space_group_name_H-M   'P 1'
#
loop_
_entity.id
_entity.type
_entity.pdbx_description
1 polymer ?
#
loop_
_entity_poly.entity_id
_entity_poly.type
_entity_poly.pdbx_seq_one_letter_code
_entity_poly.pdbx_strand_id
1 'polypeptide(L)'
;MNTIKGTQTEKNLLKSFAGESQARMRYDYFSKQAKKDGLEQNSSIFAETALNEKEHAKRFFKFLEGQAVEITATYPAGKIGTTLENLKATAEGEKEEWSELYPKFAKVAEKENFPEIATAFTMIAKVE
;
A
#
# COMPACT_ATOMS: atom_id res chain seq x y z
N MET A 1 -11.77 9.31 19.31
CA MET A 1 -12.28 8.71 18.07
C MET A 1 -13.40 7.76 18.43
N ASN A 2 -14.46 7.71 17.62
CA ASN A 2 -15.38 6.58 17.67
C ASN A 2 -14.61 5.32 17.30
N THR A 3 -15.00 4.17 17.86
CA THR A 3 -14.38 2.89 17.50
C THR A 3 -14.63 2.58 16.02
N ILE A 4 -13.60 2.05 15.34
CA ILE A 4 -13.72 1.56 13.96
C ILE A 4 -14.16 0.09 13.89
N LYS A 5 -14.27 -0.58 15.04
CA LYS A 5 -14.57 -2.01 15.11
C LYS A 5 -15.86 -2.36 14.36
N GLY A 6 -15.75 -3.30 13.42
CA GLY A 6 -16.89 -3.79 12.62
C GLY A 6 -17.29 -2.91 11.44
N THR A 7 -16.60 -1.79 11.22
CA THR A 7 -16.85 -0.88 10.09
C THR A 7 -16.22 -1.37 8.80
N GLN A 8 -16.64 -0.79 7.67
CA GLN A 8 -15.97 -1.04 6.40
C GLN A 8 -14.60 -0.33 6.37
N THR A 9 -14.44 0.80 7.06
CA THR A 9 -13.16 1.50 7.22
C THR A 9 -12.10 0.64 7.88
N GLU A 10 -12.45 -0.12 8.92
CA GLU A 10 -11.54 -1.07 9.56
C GLU A 10 -11.04 -2.14 8.57
N LYS A 11 -11.96 -2.73 7.81
CA LYS A 11 -11.58 -3.71 6.77
C LYS A 11 -10.70 -3.08 5.69
N ASN A 12 -10.99 -1.84 5.29
CA ASN A 12 -10.21 -1.12 4.29
C ASN A 12 -8.79 -0.83 4.80
N LEU A 13 -8.65 -0.36 6.05
CA LEU A 13 -7.35 -0.17 6.69
C LEU A 13 -6.53 -1.46 6.73
N LEU A 14 -7.15 -2.59 7.08
CA LEU A 14 -6.44 -3.87 7.10
C LEU A 14 -6.07 -4.37 5.69
N LYS A 15 -6.94 -4.16 4.69
CA LYS A 15 -6.62 -4.45 3.29
C LYS A 15 -5.43 -3.63 2.79
N SER A 16 -5.39 -2.34 3.10
CA SER A 16 -4.29 -1.44 2.76
C SER A 16 -3.02 -1.85 3.47
N PHE A 17 -3.06 -2.09 4.79
CA PHE A 17 -1.90 -2.61 5.51
C PHE A 17 -1.34 -3.90 4.90
N ALA A 18 -2.20 -4.82 4.49
CA ALA A 18 -1.79 -6.05 3.82
C ALA A 18 -1.23 -5.81 2.40
N GLY A 19 -1.79 -4.88 1.64
CA GLY A 19 -1.28 -4.48 0.32
C GLY A 19 0.11 -3.84 0.41
N GLU A 20 0.23 -2.82 1.25
CA GLU A 20 1.45 -2.06 1.54
C GLU A 20 2.59 -2.95 2.08
N SER A 21 2.25 -3.87 2.98
CA SER A 21 3.21 -4.84 3.50
C SER A 21 3.76 -5.74 2.38
N GLN A 22 2.92 -6.11 1.41
CA GLN A 22 3.36 -6.90 0.26
C GLN A 22 4.11 -6.04 -0.76
N ALA A 23 3.69 -4.80 -1.01
CA ALA A 23 4.35 -3.84 -1.89
C ALA A 23 5.79 -3.59 -1.45
N ARG A 24 5.99 -3.24 -0.18
CA ARG A 24 7.31 -3.14 0.46
C ARG A 24 8.21 -4.33 0.14
N MET A 25 7.71 -5.55 0.34
CA MET A 25 8.50 -6.77 0.14
C MET A 25 8.83 -6.98 -1.34
N ARG A 26 7.88 -6.74 -2.25
CA ARG A 26 8.12 -6.80 -3.70
C ARG A 26 9.19 -5.79 -4.11
N TYR A 27 9.11 -4.55 -3.62
CA TYR A 27 10.04 -3.49 -4.00
C TYR A 27 11.46 -3.74 -3.46
N ASP A 28 11.61 -4.31 -2.26
CA ASP A 28 12.91 -4.82 -1.79
C ASP A 28 13.48 -5.91 -2.71
N TYR A 29 12.64 -6.83 -3.20
CA TYR A 29 13.08 -7.86 -4.15
C TYR A 29 13.45 -7.27 -5.51
N PHE A 30 12.66 -6.31 -6.01
CA PHE A 30 12.89 -5.62 -7.27
C PHE A 30 14.14 -4.74 -7.20
N SER A 31 14.43 -4.12 -6.05
CA SER A 31 15.68 -3.41 -5.78
C SER A 31 16.88 -4.33 -5.98
N LYS A 32 16.85 -5.54 -5.39
CA LYS A 32 17.91 -6.53 -5.54
C LYS A 32 18.06 -7.01 -6.98
N GLN A 33 16.95 -7.15 -7.71
CA GLN A 33 16.99 -7.51 -9.12
C GLN A 33 17.58 -6.40 -9.99
N ALA A 34 17.20 -5.14 -9.76
CA ALA A 34 17.77 -3.98 -10.44
C ALA A 34 19.28 -3.88 -10.24
N LYS A 35 19.77 -4.21 -9.05
CA LYS A 35 21.21 -4.30 -8.79
C LYS A 35 21.89 -5.39 -9.62
N LYS A 36 21.28 -6.58 -9.74
CA LYS A 36 21.80 -7.67 -10.58
C LYS A 36 21.82 -7.31 -12.07
N ASP A 37 20.86 -6.51 -12.51
CA ASP A 37 20.78 -6.00 -13.89
C ASP A 37 21.76 -4.82 -14.14
N GLY A 38 22.54 -4.40 -13.14
CA GLY A 38 23.51 -3.29 -13.24
C GLY A 38 22.88 -1.89 -13.15
N LEU A 39 21.63 -1.80 -12.70
CA LEU A 39 20.83 -0.56 -12.66
C LEU A 39 20.80 0.02 -11.24
N GLU A 40 21.93 0.52 -10.76
CA GLU A 40 22.11 0.99 -9.37
C GLU A 40 21.14 2.12 -8.96
N GLN A 41 20.81 3.04 -9.88
CA GLN A 41 19.84 4.10 -9.59
C GLN A 41 18.43 3.53 -9.38
N ASN A 42 17.99 2.61 -10.25
CA ASN A 42 16.69 1.95 -10.10
C ASN A 42 16.64 1.07 -8.85
N SER A 43 17.75 0.42 -8.50
CA SER A 43 17.87 -0.33 -7.24
C SER A 43 17.64 0.58 -6.02
N SER A 44 18.26 1.77 -6.03
CA SER A 44 18.13 2.75 -4.95
C SER A 44 16.70 3.29 -4.85
N ILE A 45 16.08 3.62 -5.99
CA ILE A 45 14.69 4.09 -6.03
C ILE A 45 13.74 3.01 -5.49
N PHE A 46 13.85 1.76 -5.93
CA PHE A 46 13.03 0.68 -5.38
C PHE A 46 13.21 0.50 -3.86
N ALA A 47 14.44 0.65 -3.36
CA ALA A 47 14.72 0.55 -1.93
C ALA A 47 14.09 1.72 -1.15
N GLU A 48 14.11 2.94 -1.70
CA GLU A 48 13.44 4.10 -1.12
C GLU A 48 11.91 3.94 -1.14
N THR A 49 11.33 3.53 -2.26
CA THR A 49 9.89 3.24 -2.37
C THR A 49 9.47 2.16 -1.37
N ALA A 50 10.25 1.09 -1.21
CA ALA A 50 9.99 0.08 -0.18
C ALA A 50 9.97 0.65 1.26
N LEU A 51 10.74 1.72 1.53
CA LEU A 51 10.71 2.42 2.82
C LEU A 51 9.50 3.34 2.95
N ASN A 52 9.01 3.92 1.86
CA ASN A 52 7.75 4.68 1.86
C ASN A 52 6.56 3.78 2.19
N GLU A 53 6.43 2.63 1.51
CA GLU A 53 5.34 1.66 1.78
C GLU A 53 5.36 1.14 3.22
N LYS A 54 6.56 1.03 3.81
CA LYS A 54 6.68 0.71 5.24
C LYS A 54 6.02 1.78 6.10
N GLU A 55 6.25 3.06 5.82
CA GLU A 55 5.67 4.15 6.61
C GLU A 55 4.17 4.35 6.30
N HIS A 56 3.72 4.08 5.07
CA HIS A 56 2.28 4.00 4.72
C HIS A 56 1.58 2.88 5.49
N ALA A 57 2.10 1.66 5.41
CA ALA A 57 1.62 0.51 6.19
C ALA A 57 1.53 0.83 7.68
N LYS A 58 2.59 1.42 8.24
CA LYS A 58 2.64 1.83 9.65
C LYS A 58 1.59 2.87 9.99
N ARG A 59 1.31 3.82 9.09
CA ARG A 59 0.26 4.83 9.29
C ARG A 59 -1.11 4.17 9.34
N PHE A 60 -1.43 3.27 8.39
CA PHE A 60 -2.70 2.54 8.41
C PHE A 60 -2.83 1.63 9.64
N PHE A 61 -1.77 0.90 9.97
CA PHE A 61 -1.77 -0.02 11.11
C PHE A 61 -2.04 0.66 12.45
N LYS A 62 -1.56 1.91 12.63
CA LYS A 62 -1.80 2.70 13.85
C LYS A 62 -3.27 3.06 14.11
N PHE A 63 -4.13 2.99 13.08
CA PHE A 63 -5.57 3.22 13.26
C PHE A 63 -6.33 1.96 13.71
N LEU A 64 -5.74 0.76 13.57
CA LEU A 64 -6.39 -0.50 13.94
C LEU A 64 -6.41 -0.72 15.46
N GLU A 65 -7.48 -1.36 15.94
CA GLU A 65 -7.75 -1.53 17.39
C GLU A 65 -7.29 -2.89 17.97
N GLY A 66 -6.70 -3.76 17.15
CA GLY A 66 -5.92 -4.92 17.59
C GLY A 66 -6.65 -6.26 17.67
N GLN A 67 -7.95 -6.34 17.36
CA GLN A 67 -8.66 -7.61 17.19
C GLN A 67 -8.41 -8.24 15.82
N ALA A 68 -8.69 -9.54 15.70
CA ALA A 68 -8.70 -10.22 14.41
C ALA A 68 -9.86 -9.73 13.53
N VAL A 69 -9.56 -9.41 12.28
CA VAL A 69 -10.53 -8.98 11.26
C VAL A 69 -10.29 -9.79 10.00
N GLU A 70 -11.34 -10.41 9.47
CA GLU A 70 -11.27 -11.09 8.18
C GLU A 70 -11.37 -10.10 7.03
N ILE A 71 -10.51 -10.27 6.02
CA ILE A 71 -10.55 -9.51 4.78
C ILE A 71 -10.54 -10.45 3.58
N THR A 72 -11.19 -10.02 2.51
CA THR A 72 -11.07 -10.62 1.16
C THR A 72 -10.52 -9.57 0.22
N ALA A 73 -9.39 -9.89 -0.42
CA ALA A 73 -8.69 -9.02 -1.37
C ALA A 73 -7.88 -9.88 -2.34
N THR A 74 -7.56 -9.30 -3.50
CA THR A 74 -6.68 -9.90 -4.51
C THR A 74 -5.32 -9.23 -4.43
N TYR A 75 -4.25 -10.00 -4.62
CA TYR A 75 -2.88 -9.50 -4.60
C TYR A 75 -2.07 -10.07 -5.77
N PRO A 76 -0.99 -9.40 -6.20
CA PRO A 76 -0.06 -9.95 -7.19
C PRO A 76 0.54 -11.27 -6.72
N ALA A 77 0.26 -12.36 -7.43
CA ALA A 77 0.77 -13.70 -7.14
C ALA A 77 2.17 -13.93 -7.72
N GLY A 78 3.11 -13.03 -7.43
CA GLY A 78 4.42 -12.98 -8.10
C GLY A 78 4.32 -12.50 -9.55
N LYS A 79 5.41 -12.46 -10.32
CA LYS A 79 6.78 -12.96 -10.08
C LYS A 79 7.81 -11.83 -9.99
N ILE A 80 9.05 -12.16 -9.63
CA ILE A 80 10.20 -11.28 -9.87
C ILE A 80 10.64 -11.50 -11.32
N GLY A 81 10.51 -10.47 -12.16
CA GLY A 81 10.95 -10.46 -13.56
C GLY A 81 12.23 -9.65 -13.76
N THR A 82 12.48 -9.24 -15.00
CA THR A 82 13.50 -8.22 -15.34
C THR A 82 13.16 -6.88 -14.68
N THR A 83 14.16 -6.00 -14.52
CA THR A 83 13.91 -4.67 -13.94
C THR A 83 12.83 -3.88 -14.69
N LEU A 84 12.76 -3.99 -16.02
CA LEU A 84 11.73 -3.33 -16.82
C LEU A 84 10.32 -3.88 -16.53
N GLU A 85 10.18 -5.20 -16.40
CA GLU A 85 8.91 -5.82 -16.03
C GLU A 85 8.49 -5.41 -14.61
N ASN A 86 9.45 -5.37 -13.68
CA ASN A 86 9.20 -4.98 -12.29
C ASN A 86 8.79 -3.51 -12.17
N LEU A 87 9.40 -2.60 -12.93
CA LEU A 87 9.01 -1.19 -12.99
C LEU A 87 7.58 -1.02 -13.52
N LYS A 88 7.20 -1.77 -14.56
CA LYS A 88 5.83 -1.76 -15.09
C LYS A 88 4.82 -2.28 -14.06
N ALA A 89 5.11 -3.42 -13.44
CA ALA A 89 4.25 -4.01 -12.41
C ALA A 89 4.08 -3.09 -11.19
N THR A 90 5.14 -2.38 -10.80
CA THR A 90 5.12 -1.37 -9.73
C THR A 90 4.19 -0.21 -10.14
N ALA A 91 4.43 0.40 -11.31
CA ALA A 91 3.62 1.52 -11.79
C ALA A 91 2.13 1.16 -11.98
N GLU A 92 1.83 -0.07 -12.39
CA GLU A 92 0.45 -0.56 -12.49
C GLU A 92 -0.21 -0.72 -11.12
N GLY A 93 0.53 -1.25 -10.13
CA GLY A 93 0.09 -1.37 -8.74
C GLY A 93 -0.20 0.01 -8.13
N GLU A 94 0.77 0.92 -8.17
CA GLU A 94 0.59 2.28 -7.62
C GLU A 94 -0.59 3.00 -8.28
N LYS A 95 -0.74 2.85 -9.59
CA LYS A 95 -1.87 3.42 -10.32
C LYS A 95 -3.21 2.93 -9.79
N GLU A 96 -3.36 1.65 -9.53
CA GLU A 96 -4.59 1.12 -8.93
C GLU A 96 -4.85 1.76 -7.57
N GLU A 97 -3.81 1.93 -6.77
CA GLU A 97 -3.87 2.48 -5.41
C GLU A 97 -4.32 3.96 -5.41
N TRP A 98 -3.63 4.84 -6.13
CA TRP A 98 -3.98 6.27 -6.12
C TRP A 98 -5.21 6.64 -6.94
N SER A 99 -5.50 5.92 -8.03
CA SER A 99 -6.61 6.31 -8.92
C SER A 99 -7.95 5.70 -8.51
N GLU A 100 -7.93 4.52 -7.88
CA GLU A 100 -9.15 3.76 -7.59
C GLU A 100 -9.28 3.40 -6.12
N LEU A 101 -8.30 2.73 -5.53
CA LEU A 101 -8.42 2.08 -4.22
C LEU A 101 -8.53 3.09 -3.07
N TYR A 102 -7.50 3.92 -2.89
CA TYR A 102 -7.43 4.87 -1.78
C TYR A 102 -8.48 5.99 -1.86
N PRO A 103 -8.83 6.55 -3.04
CA PRO A 103 -9.97 7.47 -3.13
C PRO A 103 -11.30 6.83 -2.71
N LYS A 104 -11.53 5.55 -3.03
CA LYS A 104 -12.74 4.83 -2.57
C LYS A 104 -12.71 4.61 -1.06
N PHE A 105 -11.56 4.23 -0.50
CA PHE A 105 -11.43 4.01 0.94
C PHE A 105 -11.57 5.29 1.75
N ALA A 106 -11.03 6.41 1.25
CA ALA A 106 -11.23 7.74 1.84
C ALA A 106 -12.72 8.10 1.92
N LYS A 107 -13.47 7.93 0.81
CA LYS A 107 -14.92 8.19 0.78
C LYS A 107 -15.72 7.32 1.75
N VAL A 108 -15.31 6.07 1.97
CA VAL A 108 -15.94 5.20 2.97
C VAL A 108 -15.66 5.72 4.38
N ALA A 109 -14.42 6.08 4.68
CA ALA A 109 -14.06 6.67 5.97
C ALA A 109 -14.80 7.98 6.25
N GLU A 110 -14.98 8.86 5.26
CA GLU A 110 -15.81 10.07 5.40
C GLU A 110 -17.27 9.74 5.72
N LYS A 111 -17.87 8.80 4.99
CA LYS A 111 -19.26 8.37 5.20
C LYS A 111 -19.48 7.74 6.58
N GLU A 112 -18.49 7.02 7.09
CA GLU A 112 -18.51 6.42 8.42
C GLU A 112 -18.02 7.39 9.53
N ASN A 113 -17.79 8.67 9.19
CA ASN A 113 -17.42 9.76 10.10
C ASN A 113 -16.02 9.59 10.75
N PHE A 114 -15.04 9.15 9.94
CA PHE A 114 -13.63 9.02 10.29
C PHE A 114 -12.73 9.96 9.45
N PRO A 115 -12.84 11.30 9.64
CA PRO A 115 -12.16 12.28 8.79
C PRO A 115 -10.63 12.17 8.82
N GLU A 116 -10.02 11.78 9.94
CA GLU A 116 -8.57 11.59 10.04
C GLU A 116 -8.07 10.40 9.21
N ILE A 117 -8.86 9.33 9.14
CA ILE A 117 -8.54 8.14 8.32
C ILE A 117 -8.75 8.47 6.84
N ALA A 118 -9.82 9.18 6.49
CA ALA A 118 -10.05 9.66 5.14
C ALA A 118 -8.91 10.55 4.63
N THR A 119 -8.43 11.45 5.50
CA THR A 119 -7.27 12.30 5.20
C THR A 119 -6.01 11.47 4.99
N ALA A 120 -5.78 10.44 5.82
CA ALA A 120 -4.62 9.57 5.64
C ALA A 120 -4.64 8.86 4.28
N PHE A 121 -5.77 8.26 3.88
CA PHE A 121 -5.92 7.66 2.54
C PHE A 121 -5.70 8.66 1.43
N THR A 122 -6.29 9.86 1.53
CA THR A 122 -6.16 10.91 0.51
C THR A 122 -4.72 11.41 0.36
N MET A 123 -3.99 11.50 1.46
CA MET A 123 -2.61 11.99 1.44
C MET A 123 -1.64 10.93 0.94
N ILE A 124 -1.83 9.66 1.32
CA ILE A 124 -1.01 8.55 0.81
C ILE A 124 -1.26 8.36 -0.70
N ALA A 125 -2.50 8.46 -1.16
CA ALA A 125 -2.84 8.45 -2.59
C ALA A 125 -2.20 9.58 -3.43
N LYS A 126 -1.62 10.62 -2.81
CA LYS A 126 -0.86 11.66 -3.54
C LYS A 126 0.64 11.35 -3.63
N VAL A 127 1.10 10.40 -2.83
CA VAL A 127 2.49 9.94 -2.78
C VAL A 127 2.70 8.82 -3.80
N GLU A 128 1.72 7.90 -3.94
CA GLU A 128 1.72 6.86 -4.99
C GLU A 128 1.54 7.44 -6.40
#